data_AF-A0A1D2MYK0-F1
#
_entry.id   AF-A0A1D2MYK0-F1
#
_cell.length_a   1.000
_cell.length_b   1.000
_cell.length_c   1.000
_cell.angle_alpha   90.00
_cell.angle_beta   90.00
_cell.angle_gamma   90.00
#
_symmetry.space_group_name_H-M   'P 1'
#
loop_
_entity.id
_entity.type
_entity.pdbx_description
1 polymer ?
#
loop_
_entity_poly.entity_id
_entity_poly.type
_entity_poly.pdbx_seq_one_letter_code
_entity_poly.pdbx_strand_id
1 'polypeptide(L)'
;MVDQISWIFRSTDWNNDGKPDNIGVKIVTMTLGWIPYKQELPEHYDTPKLALDYLKIFARMNFSSCCLGVGFTNRQFLNGLDGISFAASRKAHGGICDHRNPLEGFMRSMNIILISARGLDGSQLSMYHITKALTHELGHAFGANLHDNEHKAHGCWGFQPGEYTEKQPASTPKLGRYIMWPKSSGDPNSKPLSNNLRFSTCSKNEIALVINERRQLKNCFIPDYNPFCGNGVVEGLEECDCGSVLDCAKQKCCGARLSTKPCMIMDAKACPLNPIARPFYGRNEILNNSVGSNLTSNYSVLLLIPFIVTIIWRDLSSY
;
A
#
# COMPACT_ATOMS: atom_id res chain seq x y z
N MET A 1 1.16 -8.69 4.94
CA MET A 1 0.71 -7.80 3.85
C MET A 1 0.26 -6.45 4.39
N VAL A 2 -0.96 -6.31 4.95
CA VAL A 2 -1.52 -5.00 5.39
C VAL A 2 -0.60 -4.22 6.31
N ASP A 3 -0.05 -4.88 7.32
CA ASP A 3 0.88 -4.31 8.30
C ASP A 3 2.20 -3.81 7.67
N GLN A 4 2.65 -4.41 6.56
CA GLN A 4 3.80 -3.92 5.80
C GLN A 4 3.41 -2.71 4.94
N ILE A 5 2.24 -2.75 4.29
CA ILE A 5 1.74 -1.63 3.48
C ILE A 5 1.49 -0.41 4.37
N SER A 6 0.82 -0.59 5.51
CA SER A 6 0.59 0.50 6.46
C SER A 6 1.89 1.10 6.96
N TRP A 7 2.93 0.30 7.14
CA TRP A 7 4.24 0.81 7.51
C TRP A 7 4.90 1.65 6.43
N ILE A 8 4.85 1.20 5.16
CA ILE A 8 5.34 2.00 4.04
C ILE A 8 4.64 3.36 4.04
N PHE A 9 3.31 3.38 4.14
CA PHE A 9 2.54 4.62 4.14
C PHE A 9 2.83 5.49 5.37
N ARG A 10 2.91 4.91 6.57
CA ARG A 10 3.12 5.66 7.83
C ARG A 10 4.52 6.24 7.96
N SER A 11 5.50 5.52 7.44
CA SER A 11 6.91 5.95 7.42
C SER A 11 7.21 6.92 6.27
N THR A 12 6.25 7.18 5.39
CA THR A 12 6.42 8.12 4.28
C THR A 12 6.17 9.55 4.76
N ASP A 13 7.16 10.40 4.52
CA ASP A 13 7.07 11.85 4.54
C ASP A 13 6.43 12.33 3.21
N TRP A 14 5.11 12.43 3.19
CA TRP A 14 4.30 12.80 2.03
C TRP A 14 4.49 14.26 1.66
N ASN A 15 4.64 15.14 2.64
CA ASN A 15 4.75 16.59 2.43
C ASN A 15 6.20 17.08 2.18
N ASN A 16 7.20 16.20 2.35
CA ASN A 16 8.64 16.46 2.26
C ASN A 16 9.20 17.45 3.32
N ASP A 17 8.64 17.48 4.52
CA ASP A 17 9.11 18.33 5.64
C ASP A 17 10.24 17.69 6.46
N GLY A 18 10.65 16.49 6.09
CA GLY A 18 11.69 15.71 6.76
C GLY A 18 11.16 14.77 7.86
N LYS A 19 9.84 14.70 8.07
CA LYS A 19 9.21 13.83 9.06
C LYS A 19 8.09 12.98 8.43
N PRO A 20 7.88 11.74 8.91
CA PRO A 20 6.74 10.94 8.46
C PRO A 20 5.40 11.56 8.87
N ASP A 21 4.40 11.60 7.97
CA ASP A 21 3.07 12.15 8.29
C ASP A 21 2.12 11.13 8.95
N ASN A 22 2.58 9.89 9.19
CA ASN A 22 1.85 8.82 9.88
C ASN A 22 0.45 8.51 9.27
N ILE A 23 0.35 8.57 7.94
CA ILE A 23 -0.84 8.12 7.20
C ILE A 23 -0.73 6.62 7.00
N GLY A 24 -1.73 5.85 7.42
CA GLY A 24 -1.74 4.40 7.34
C GLY A 24 -2.93 3.84 6.60
N VAL A 25 -2.90 2.52 6.37
CA VAL A 25 -4.03 1.78 5.81
C VAL A 25 -4.42 0.66 6.76
N LYS A 26 -5.71 0.45 6.98
CA LYS A 26 -6.24 -0.65 7.79
C LYS A 26 -7.34 -1.36 7.04
N ILE A 27 -7.35 -2.68 7.13
CA ILE A 27 -8.52 -3.46 6.70
C ILE A 27 -9.52 -3.43 7.84
N VAL A 28 -10.71 -2.89 7.60
CA VAL A 28 -11.74 -2.70 8.64
C VAL A 28 -12.78 -3.80 8.61
N THR A 29 -13.12 -4.32 7.44
CA THR A 29 -13.99 -5.49 7.35
C THR A 29 -13.67 -6.31 6.10
N MET A 30 -14.05 -7.58 6.15
CA MET A 30 -13.95 -8.52 5.05
C MET A 30 -15.35 -8.99 4.74
N THR A 31 -15.89 -8.58 3.60
CA THR A 31 -17.19 -9.10 3.16
C THR A 31 -16.93 -10.42 2.45
N LEU A 32 -17.30 -11.55 3.04
CA LEU A 32 -17.27 -12.82 2.31
C LEU A 32 -18.39 -12.81 1.28
N GLY A 33 -18.04 -12.60 0.00
CA GLY A 33 -19.00 -12.56 -1.09
C GLY A 33 -18.32 -12.84 -2.42
N TRP A 34 -18.99 -13.58 -3.30
CA TRP A 34 -18.44 -14.08 -4.55
C TRP A 34 -19.19 -13.43 -5.71
N ILE A 35 -18.47 -12.87 -6.69
CA ILE A 35 -19.07 -12.47 -7.96
C ILE A 35 -18.80 -13.60 -8.97
N PRO A 36 -19.83 -14.29 -9.49
CA PRO A 36 -19.62 -15.35 -10.48
C PRO A 36 -19.26 -14.76 -11.84
N TYR A 37 -17.96 -14.60 -12.13
CA TYR A 37 -17.49 -14.07 -13.42
C TYR A 37 -17.89 -14.91 -14.63
N LYS A 38 -18.17 -16.21 -14.45
CA LYS A 38 -18.51 -17.12 -15.57
C LYS A 38 -19.79 -16.71 -16.31
N GLN A 39 -20.73 -16.10 -15.61
CA GLN A 39 -21.97 -15.59 -16.23
C GLN A 39 -21.74 -14.23 -16.92
N GLU A 40 -20.76 -13.47 -16.45
CA GLU A 40 -20.44 -12.11 -16.91
C GLU A 40 -19.43 -12.09 -18.07
N LEU A 41 -18.59 -13.13 -18.18
CA LEU A 41 -17.61 -13.34 -19.24
C LEU A 41 -17.80 -14.76 -19.83
N PRO A 42 -18.89 -14.99 -20.58
CA PRO A 42 -19.26 -16.33 -21.06
C PRO A 42 -18.33 -16.87 -22.15
N GLU A 43 -17.74 -16.00 -22.98
CA GLU A 43 -16.81 -16.42 -24.04
C GLU A 43 -15.38 -16.64 -23.53
N HIS A 44 -14.96 -17.90 -23.57
CA HIS A 44 -13.62 -18.35 -23.19
C HIS A 44 -13.22 -17.93 -21.76
N TYR A 45 -14.02 -18.32 -20.77
CA TYR A 45 -13.76 -18.07 -19.34
C TYR A 45 -12.33 -18.43 -18.86
N ASP A 46 -11.69 -19.40 -19.50
CA ASP A 46 -10.33 -19.84 -19.18
C ASP A 46 -9.23 -19.02 -19.87
N THR A 47 -9.59 -18.10 -20.77
CA THR A 47 -8.63 -17.19 -21.42
C THR A 47 -8.39 -15.94 -20.57
N PRO A 48 -7.12 -15.55 -20.35
CA PRO A 48 -6.80 -14.28 -19.72
C PRO A 48 -7.45 -13.10 -20.48
N LYS A 49 -7.92 -12.10 -19.73
CA LYS A 49 -8.52 -10.85 -20.26
C LYS A 49 -7.74 -9.64 -19.73
N LEU A 50 -8.07 -8.45 -20.22
CA LEU A 50 -7.46 -7.23 -19.69
C LEU A 50 -7.89 -7.04 -18.23
N ALA A 51 -6.98 -6.55 -17.38
CA ALA A 51 -7.28 -6.29 -15.97
C ALA A 51 -8.49 -5.34 -15.80
N LEU A 52 -8.65 -4.38 -16.72
CA LEU A 52 -9.77 -3.43 -16.74
C LEU A 52 -11.14 -4.12 -16.89
N ASP A 53 -11.22 -5.20 -17.67
CA ASP A 53 -12.48 -5.94 -17.86
C ASP A 53 -12.92 -6.57 -16.54
N TYR A 54 -11.98 -7.17 -15.81
CA TYR A 54 -12.25 -7.71 -14.48
C TYR A 54 -12.57 -6.63 -13.45
N LEU A 55 -11.87 -5.49 -13.50
CA LEU A 55 -12.12 -4.34 -12.62
C LEU A 55 -13.52 -3.77 -12.84
N LYS A 56 -13.99 -3.64 -14.09
CA LYS A 56 -15.34 -3.14 -14.41
C LYS A 56 -16.45 -4.03 -13.85
N ILE A 57 -16.21 -5.34 -13.74
CA ILE A 57 -17.13 -6.28 -13.08
C ILE A 57 -17.06 -6.10 -11.55
N PHE A 58 -15.88 -5.93 -10.98
CA PHE A 58 -15.75 -5.65 -9.54
C PHE A 58 -16.39 -4.31 -9.15
N ALA A 59 -16.31 -3.31 -10.03
CA ALA A 59 -16.92 -1.98 -9.88
C ALA A 59 -18.44 -1.98 -9.81
N ARG A 60 -19.10 -3.12 -10.08
CA ARG A 60 -20.55 -3.24 -9.89
C ARG A 60 -20.96 -3.27 -8.41
N MET A 61 -20.06 -3.71 -7.54
CA MET A 61 -20.28 -3.67 -6.09
C MET A 61 -20.38 -2.23 -5.60
N ASN A 62 -21.05 -2.03 -4.46
CA ASN A 62 -21.19 -0.70 -3.86
C ASN A 62 -20.20 -0.52 -2.70
N PHE A 63 -19.21 0.34 -2.91
CA PHE A 63 -18.21 0.71 -1.90
C PHE A 63 -18.37 2.15 -1.41
N SER A 64 -19.53 2.79 -1.64
CA SER A 64 -19.75 4.20 -1.29
C SER A 64 -19.68 4.49 0.22
N SER A 65 -19.83 3.46 1.07
CA SER A 65 -19.74 3.55 2.53
C SER A 65 -18.31 3.38 3.07
N CYS A 66 -17.33 3.20 2.19
CA CYS A 66 -15.95 2.91 2.56
C CYS A 66 -15.01 3.84 1.81
N CYS A 67 -13.82 4.04 2.36
CA CYS A 67 -12.78 4.77 1.66
C CYS A 67 -12.40 4.09 0.35
N LEU A 68 -12.09 2.79 0.40
CA LEU A 68 -11.57 2.03 -0.73
C LEU A 68 -11.93 0.54 -0.61
N GLY A 69 -12.39 -0.08 -1.69
CA GLY A 69 -12.58 -1.53 -1.80
C GLY A 69 -11.40 -2.20 -2.48
N VAL A 70 -10.87 -3.29 -1.92
CA VAL A 70 -9.77 -4.05 -2.54
C VAL A 70 -10.24 -5.47 -2.80
N GLY A 71 -10.26 -5.89 -4.06
CA GLY A 71 -10.54 -7.26 -4.47
C GLY A 71 -9.26 -8.02 -4.76
N PHE A 72 -9.26 -9.33 -4.49
CA PHE A 72 -8.21 -10.25 -4.90
C PHE A 72 -8.80 -11.32 -5.78
N THR A 73 -8.17 -11.65 -6.91
CA THR A 73 -8.62 -12.70 -7.83
C THR A 73 -7.51 -13.68 -8.13
N ASN A 74 -7.85 -14.93 -8.42
CA ASN A 74 -6.89 -15.94 -8.89
C ASN A 74 -6.82 -16.00 -10.43
N ARG A 75 -7.07 -14.87 -11.11
CA ARG A 75 -7.09 -14.74 -12.58
C ARG A 75 -5.83 -14.07 -13.08
N GLN A 76 -5.20 -14.70 -14.05
CA GLN A 76 -4.16 -14.05 -14.83
C GLN A 76 -4.75 -12.89 -15.66
N PHE A 77 -4.08 -11.74 -15.61
CA PHE A 77 -4.38 -10.61 -16.49
C PHE A 77 -3.48 -10.66 -17.74
N LEU A 78 -3.99 -10.15 -18.86
CA LEU A 78 -3.18 -9.91 -20.05
C LEU A 78 -2.09 -8.85 -19.79
N ASN A 79 -1.04 -8.89 -20.62
CA ASN A 79 0.10 -7.96 -20.60
C ASN A 79 0.96 -8.01 -19.32
N GLY A 80 0.77 -9.01 -18.46
CA GLY A 80 1.60 -9.24 -17.27
C GLY A 80 1.38 -8.24 -16.15
N LEU A 81 0.17 -7.68 -16.05
CA LEU A 81 -0.26 -6.88 -14.90
C LEU A 81 -0.61 -7.79 -13.73
N ASP A 82 -0.18 -7.40 -12.52
CA ASP A 82 -0.53 -8.10 -11.28
C ASP A 82 -1.64 -7.37 -10.49
N GLY A 83 -2.02 -6.18 -10.93
CA GLY A 83 -3.00 -5.32 -10.28
C GLY A 83 -3.57 -4.26 -11.23
N ILE A 84 -4.68 -3.66 -10.82
CA ILE A 84 -5.25 -2.48 -11.45
C ILE A 84 -6.13 -1.71 -10.46
N SER A 85 -6.20 -0.40 -10.63
CA SER A 85 -7.04 0.51 -9.85
C SER A 85 -7.55 1.66 -10.70
N PHE A 86 -8.61 2.33 -10.24
CA PHE A 86 -8.90 3.68 -10.73
C PHE A 86 -8.06 4.66 -9.92
N ALA A 87 -7.29 5.49 -10.60
CA ALA A 87 -6.41 6.44 -9.94
C ALA A 87 -7.19 7.67 -9.44
N ALA A 88 -6.80 8.18 -8.27
CA ALA A 88 -7.36 9.43 -7.78
C ALA A 88 -6.81 10.62 -8.55
N SER A 89 -7.67 11.60 -8.78
CA SER A 89 -7.23 12.91 -9.26
C SER A 89 -8.11 14.01 -8.67
N ARG A 90 -7.66 15.26 -8.85
CA ARG A 90 -8.42 16.47 -8.47
C ARG A 90 -9.55 16.82 -9.45
N LYS A 91 -9.58 16.16 -10.62
CA LYS A 91 -10.45 16.52 -11.76
C LYS A 91 -11.38 15.40 -12.22
N ALA A 92 -11.14 14.17 -11.79
CA ALA A 92 -11.87 13.00 -12.24
C ALA A 92 -12.16 12.05 -11.09
N HIS A 93 -13.24 11.29 -11.26
CA HIS A 93 -13.61 10.15 -10.42
C HIS A 93 -12.53 9.07 -10.44
N GLY A 94 -12.36 8.37 -9.32
CA GLY A 94 -11.34 7.35 -9.11
C GLY A 94 -10.68 7.45 -7.73
N GLY A 95 -10.24 6.30 -7.23
CA GLY A 95 -9.39 6.18 -6.05
C GLY A 95 -10.10 6.48 -4.72
N ILE A 96 -9.30 6.82 -3.72
CA ILE A 96 -9.73 6.89 -2.31
C ILE A 96 -10.87 7.89 -2.08
N CYS A 97 -11.82 7.60 -1.21
CA CYS A 97 -12.95 8.49 -0.91
C CYS A 97 -13.89 8.80 -2.09
N ASP A 98 -13.73 8.15 -3.25
CA ASP A 98 -14.71 8.29 -4.31
C ASP A 98 -15.94 7.42 -4.03
N HIS A 99 -17.01 7.66 -4.79
CA HIS A 99 -18.30 6.99 -4.63
C HIS A 99 -18.71 6.32 -5.94
N ARG A 100 -19.95 5.81 -5.99
CA ARG A 100 -20.50 5.29 -7.24
C ARG A 100 -20.77 6.43 -8.22
N ASN A 101 -20.13 6.36 -9.39
CA ASN A 101 -20.26 7.32 -10.47
C ASN A 101 -20.72 6.62 -11.77
N PRO A 102 -21.38 7.35 -12.69
CA PRO A 102 -21.68 6.81 -14.01
C PRO A 102 -20.41 6.47 -14.79
N LEU A 103 -20.31 5.23 -15.28
CA LEU A 103 -19.28 4.76 -16.20
C LEU A 103 -19.97 3.95 -17.29
N GLU A 104 -19.86 4.38 -18.54
CA GLU A 104 -20.45 3.68 -19.70
C GLU A 104 -21.96 3.41 -19.52
N GLY A 105 -22.70 4.38 -18.94
CA GLY A 105 -24.14 4.28 -18.69
C GLY A 105 -24.54 3.48 -17.44
N PHE A 106 -23.59 2.92 -16.69
CA PHE A 106 -23.86 2.16 -15.46
C PHE A 106 -23.26 2.84 -14.24
N MET A 107 -23.94 2.76 -13.09
CA MET A 107 -23.36 3.18 -11.81
C MET A 107 -22.27 2.19 -11.38
N ARG A 108 -21.04 2.69 -11.17
CA ARG A 108 -19.87 1.89 -10.82
C ARG A 108 -19.11 2.53 -9.66
N SER A 109 -18.66 1.72 -8.70
CA SER A 109 -17.74 2.18 -7.65
C SER A 109 -16.36 2.36 -8.27
N MET A 110 -15.82 3.57 -8.20
CA MET A 110 -14.47 3.87 -8.69
C MET A 110 -13.43 3.97 -7.57
N ASN A 111 -13.85 3.81 -6.31
CA ASN A 111 -12.96 3.66 -5.16
C ASN A 111 -12.54 2.20 -4.96
N ILE A 112 -11.96 1.58 -5.98
CA ILE A 112 -11.61 0.16 -5.94
C ILE A 112 -10.22 -0.15 -6.50
N ILE A 113 -9.64 -1.25 -6.00
CA ILE A 113 -8.44 -1.91 -6.49
C ILE A 113 -8.77 -3.37 -6.75
N LEU A 114 -8.20 -3.97 -7.79
CA LEU A 114 -8.25 -5.41 -8.03
C LEU A 114 -6.82 -5.94 -8.21
N ILE A 115 -6.45 -6.94 -7.41
CA ILE A 115 -5.14 -7.60 -7.44
C ILE A 115 -5.28 -9.04 -7.93
N SER A 116 -4.41 -9.46 -8.84
CA SER A 116 -4.25 -10.85 -9.23
C SER A 116 -3.27 -11.57 -8.30
N ALA A 117 -3.61 -12.80 -7.93
CA ALA A 117 -2.71 -13.72 -7.26
C ALA A 117 -1.92 -14.61 -8.25
N ARG A 118 -2.11 -14.44 -9.57
CA ARG A 118 -1.39 -15.15 -10.64
C ARG A 118 -0.56 -14.23 -11.52
N GLY A 119 0.67 -14.65 -11.80
CA GLY A 119 1.59 -13.95 -12.69
C GLY A 119 1.38 -14.28 -14.17
N LEU A 120 2.26 -13.75 -15.02
CA LEU A 120 2.23 -13.88 -16.49
C LEU A 120 2.42 -15.31 -17.02
N ASP A 121 3.07 -16.20 -16.26
CA ASP A 121 3.23 -17.62 -16.59
C ASP A 121 2.09 -18.49 -16.01
N GLY A 122 1.12 -17.86 -15.36
CA GLY A 122 0.01 -18.53 -14.67
C GLY A 122 0.39 -19.09 -13.30
N SER A 123 1.64 -18.93 -12.85
CA SER A 123 2.07 -19.36 -11.53
C SER A 123 1.46 -18.50 -10.42
N GLN A 124 1.39 -19.07 -9.21
CA GLN A 124 0.93 -18.37 -8.02
C GLN A 124 2.00 -17.36 -7.58
N LEU A 125 1.60 -16.09 -7.44
CA LEU A 125 2.48 -15.05 -6.92
C LEU A 125 2.74 -15.24 -5.42
N SER A 126 3.97 -14.95 -5.01
CA SER A 126 4.32 -14.92 -3.58
C SER A 126 3.65 -13.75 -2.87
N MET A 127 3.47 -13.87 -1.55
CA MET A 127 2.87 -12.81 -0.73
C MET A 127 3.63 -11.48 -0.83
N TYR A 128 4.95 -11.53 -1.05
CA TYR A 128 5.76 -10.34 -1.29
C TYR A 128 5.36 -9.62 -2.58
N HIS A 129 5.18 -10.34 -3.70
CA HIS A 129 4.72 -9.74 -4.96
C HIS A 129 3.32 -9.17 -4.86
N ILE A 130 2.40 -9.89 -4.22
CA ILE A 130 1.03 -9.43 -4.00
C ILE A 130 1.02 -8.16 -3.14
N THR A 131 1.84 -8.11 -2.09
CA THR A 131 1.99 -6.90 -1.25
C THR A 131 2.52 -5.73 -2.07
N LYS A 132 3.52 -5.96 -2.93
CA LYS A 132 4.11 -4.93 -3.80
C LYS A 132 3.09 -4.40 -4.83
N ALA A 133 2.38 -5.30 -5.52
CA ALA A 133 1.33 -4.95 -6.47
C ALA A 133 0.22 -4.14 -5.79
N LEU A 134 -0.25 -4.57 -4.61
CA LEU A 134 -1.24 -3.80 -3.87
C LEU A 134 -0.72 -2.43 -3.43
N THR A 135 0.55 -2.34 -3.01
CA THR A 135 1.15 -1.04 -2.62
C THR A 135 1.23 -0.09 -3.81
N HIS A 136 1.57 -0.61 -5.00
CA HIS A 136 1.58 0.14 -6.26
C HIS A 136 0.19 0.65 -6.62
N GLU A 137 -0.83 -0.22 -6.60
CA GLU A 137 -2.21 0.17 -6.90
C GLU A 137 -2.79 1.12 -5.86
N LEU A 138 -2.36 1.02 -4.60
CA LEU A 138 -2.69 2.03 -3.59
C LEU A 138 -2.05 3.38 -3.95
N GLY A 139 -0.83 3.43 -4.47
CA GLY A 139 -0.23 4.67 -4.96
C GLY A 139 -1.08 5.35 -6.04
N HIS A 140 -1.58 4.59 -7.01
CA HIS A 140 -2.54 5.08 -8.02
C HIS A 140 -3.84 5.55 -7.36
N ALA A 141 -4.45 4.74 -6.50
CA ALA A 141 -5.68 5.09 -5.79
C ALA A 141 -5.53 6.34 -4.90
N PHE A 142 -4.31 6.65 -4.45
CA PHE A 142 -3.95 7.86 -3.71
C PHE A 142 -3.52 9.03 -4.61
N GLY A 143 -3.33 8.80 -5.92
CA GLY A 143 -3.21 9.86 -6.92
C GLY A 143 -1.88 10.00 -7.65
N ALA A 144 -0.93 9.07 -7.46
CA ALA A 144 0.26 8.99 -8.29
C ALA A 144 -0.10 8.47 -9.69
N ASN A 145 -0.62 9.36 -10.55
CA ASN A 145 -1.20 9.00 -11.85
C ASN A 145 -0.14 8.63 -12.90
N LEU A 146 1.09 9.11 -12.73
CA LEU A 146 2.21 8.78 -13.60
C LEU A 146 3.09 7.73 -12.93
N HIS A 147 3.56 6.77 -13.72
CA HIS A 147 4.60 5.88 -13.25
C HIS A 147 5.94 6.60 -13.14
N ASP A 148 6.81 6.07 -12.29
CA ASP A 148 8.11 6.69 -11.99
C ASP A 148 8.97 6.97 -13.24
N ASN A 149 8.92 6.08 -14.24
CA ASN A 149 9.65 6.20 -15.51
C ASN A 149 8.99 7.15 -16.53
N GLU A 150 7.75 7.57 -16.29
CA GLU A 150 6.99 8.48 -17.16
C GLU A 150 7.24 9.94 -16.79
N HIS A 151 7.78 10.21 -15.59
CA HIS A 151 8.20 11.55 -15.22
C HIS A 151 9.45 11.98 -16.00
N LYS A 152 9.41 13.23 -16.49
CA LYS A 152 10.56 13.90 -17.14
C LYS A 152 11.76 14.06 -16.21
N ALA A 153 11.52 14.16 -14.89
CA ALA A 153 12.58 14.28 -13.90
C ALA A 153 13.19 12.91 -13.59
N HIS A 154 14.42 12.67 -14.04
CA HIS A 154 15.15 11.41 -13.81
C HIS A 154 15.40 11.06 -12.34
N GLY A 155 15.26 12.03 -11.43
CA GLY A 155 15.35 11.80 -9.97
C GLY A 155 14.32 10.81 -9.43
N CYS A 156 13.25 10.56 -10.17
CA CYS A 156 12.17 9.65 -9.77
C CYS A 156 12.39 8.20 -10.24
N TRP A 157 13.44 7.96 -11.02
CA TRP A 157 13.68 6.63 -11.60
C TRP A 157 14.42 5.69 -10.65
N GLY A 158 14.90 6.19 -9.50
CA GLY A 158 15.62 5.41 -8.50
C GLY A 158 17.14 5.39 -8.66
N PHE A 159 17.71 6.19 -9.56
CA PHE A 159 19.15 6.36 -9.71
C PHE A 159 19.69 7.43 -8.76
N GLN A 160 20.89 7.21 -8.22
CA GLN A 160 21.63 8.27 -7.52
C GLN A 160 22.20 9.29 -8.53
N PRO A 161 22.51 10.52 -8.11
CA PRO A 161 23.22 11.48 -8.95
C PRO A 161 24.49 10.85 -9.55
N GLY A 162 24.62 10.90 -10.88
CA GLY A 162 25.75 10.32 -11.61
C GLY A 162 25.63 8.83 -11.98
N GLU A 163 24.65 8.09 -11.45
CA GLU A 163 24.34 6.72 -11.91
C GLU A 163 23.51 6.73 -13.20
N TYR A 164 22.72 7.79 -13.41
CA TYR A 164 21.96 7.97 -14.64
C TYR A 164 22.88 8.50 -15.75
N THR A 165 23.14 7.67 -16.76
CA THR A 165 23.65 8.13 -18.05
C THR A 165 22.60 7.87 -19.12
N GLU A 166 22.42 8.80 -20.05
CA GLU A 166 21.48 8.68 -21.18
C GLU A 166 21.71 7.39 -22.00
N LYS A 167 22.92 6.82 -21.91
CA LYS A 167 23.34 5.59 -22.58
C LYS A 167 23.12 4.30 -21.76
N GLN A 168 22.69 4.36 -20.50
CA GLN A 168 22.48 3.18 -19.63
C GLN A 168 21.08 3.06 -18.98
N PRO A 169 19.96 3.14 -19.72
CA PRO A 169 18.63 2.91 -19.13
C PRO A 169 18.34 1.43 -18.81
N ALA A 170 19.18 0.47 -19.25
CA ALA A 170 18.88 -0.95 -19.18
C ALA A 170 19.20 -1.64 -17.84
N SER A 171 20.05 -1.06 -16.97
CA SER A 171 20.37 -1.65 -15.67
C SER A 171 19.44 -1.16 -14.55
N THR A 172 19.14 -2.05 -13.60
CA THR A 172 18.38 -1.68 -12.40
C THR A 172 19.30 -0.91 -11.43
N PRO A 173 18.86 0.21 -10.82
CA PRO A 173 19.66 0.95 -9.84
C PRO A 173 20.09 0.05 -8.68
N LYS A 174 21.24 0.36 -8.04
CA LYS A 174 21.74 -0.43 -6.89
C LYS A 174 20.74 -0.52 -5.74
N LEU A 175 19.97 0.54 -5.52
CA LEU A 175 18.92 0.62 -4.50
C LEU A 175 17.56 0.09 -4.98
N GLY A 176 17.47 -0.37 -6.24
CA GLY A 176 16.23 -0.80 -6.87
C GLY A 176 15.38 0.36 -7.40
N ARG A 177 14.26 0.01 -8.03
CA ARG A 177 13.22 0.96 -8.45
C ARG A 177 12.25 1.24 -7.31
N TYR A 178 11.63 2.42 -7.36
CA TYR A 178 10.58 2.81 -6.42
C TYR A 178 9.27 2.05 -6.65
N ILE A 179 8.33 2.19 -5.71
CA ILE A 179 7.04 1.49 -5.70
C ILE A 179 6.22 1.75 -6.99
N MET A 180 6.24 2.97 -7.53
CA MET A 180 5.41 3.37 -8.69
C MET A 180 6.06 3.07 -10.04
N TRP A 181 7.07 2.20 -10.08
CA TRP A 181 7.62 1.70 -11.35
C TRP A 181 6.59 0.78 -12.05
N PRO A 182 6.37 0.90 -13.37
CA PRO A 182 5.21 0.32 -14.09
C PRO A 182 5.21 -1.21 -14.21
N LYS A 183 6.33 -1.85 -13.86
CA LYS A 183 6.46 -3.31 -13.84
C LYS A 183 7.00 -3.72 -12.49
N SER A 184 6.58 -4.88 -12.02
CA SER A 184 7.17 -5.49 -10.83
C SER A 184 8.68 -5.65 -11.05
N SER A 185 9.43 -4.71 -10.49
CA SER A 185 10.86 -4.58 -10.70
C SER A 185 11.57 -5.62 -9.85
N GLY A 186 12.32 -6.51 -10.49
CA GLY A 186 13.20 -7.48 -9.83
C GLY A 186 12.87 -8.92 -10.20
N ASP A 187 13.88 -9.78 -10.07
CA ASP A 187 13.71 -11.23 -10.04
C ASP A 187 12.83 -11.58 -8.83
N PRO A 188 11.78 -12.40 -8.99
CA PRO A 188 10.96 -12.89 -7.89
C PRO A 188 11.74 -13.48 -6.70
N ASN A 189 12.97 -13.91 -6.93
CA ASN A 189 13.88 -14.51 -5.96
C ASN A 189 14.91 -13.51 -5.40
N SER A 190 14.94 -12.28 -5.90
CA SER A 190 15.84 -11.24 -5.40
C SER A 190 15.35 -10.65 -4.07
N LYS A 191 16.30 -10.36 -3.18
CA LYS A 191 15.99 -9.66 -1.93
C LYS A 191 15.46 -8.24 -2.25
N PRO A 192 14.40 -7.76 -1.56
CA PRO A 192 13.93 -6.40 -1.70
C PRO A 192 15.07 -5.40 -1.48
N LEU A 193 15.25 -4.49 -2.43
CA LEU A 193 16.17 -3.37 -2.31
C LEU A 193 15.46 -2.17 -1.66
N SER A 194 16.23 -1.23 -1.12
CA SER A 194 15.71 -0.12 -0.29
C SER A 194 14.59 0.67 -0.97
N ASN A 195 14.71 0.99 -2.26
CA ASN A 195 13.70 1.76 -3.00
C ASN A 195 12.42 0.97 -3.25
N ASN A 196 12.45 -0.37 -3.24
CA ASN A 196 11.26 -1.19 -3.46
C ASN A 196 10.20 -1.03 -2.35
N LEU A 197 10.59 -0.40 -1.24
CA LEU A 197 9.73 -0.10 -0.08
C LEU A 197 9.47 1.41 0.06
N ARG A 198 9.79 2.23 -0.95
CA ARG A 198 9.70 3.69 -0.90
C ARG A 198 8.98 4.25 -2.12
N PHE A 199 8.18 5.28 -1.91
CA PHE A 199 7.67 6.13 -2.99
C PHE A 199 8.75 7.11 -3.43
N SER A 200 8.83 7.40 -4.73
CA SER A 200 9.73 8.43 -5.25
C SER A 200 9.22 9.83 -4.86
N THR A 201 10.09 10.84 -4.89
CA THR A 201 9.66 12.23 -4.65
C THR A 201 8.56 12.67 -5.61
N CYS A 202 8.55 12.20 -6.87
CA CYS A 202 7.48 12.52 -7.82
C CYS A 202 6.14 11.95 -7.35
N SER A 203 6.08 10.66 -7.02
CA SER A 203 4.84 10.02 -6.57
C SER A 203 4.33 10.65 -5.28
N LYS A 204 5.23 10.97 -4.33
CA LYS A 204 4.86 11.64 -3.07
C LYS A 204 4.20 13.00 -3.33
N ASN A 205 4.75 13.80 -4.25
CA ASN A 205 4.20 15.10 -4.58
C ASN A 205 2.77 14.99 -5.15
N GLU A 206 2.50 14.01 -6.02
CA GLU A 206 1.16 13.81 -6.57
C GLU A 206 0.16 13.32 -5.49
N ILE A 207 0.58 12.35 -4.69
CA ILE A 207 -0.24 11.78 -3.62
C ILE A 207 -0.56 12.82 -2.54
N ALA A 208 0.40 13.66 -2.14
CA ALA A 208 0.21 14.69 -1.13
C ALA A 208 -0.90 15.69 -1.50
N LEU A 209 -1.04 16.01 -2.80
CA LEU A 209 -2.13 16.88 -3.28
C LEU A 209 -3.50 16.26 -3.04
N VAL A 210 -3.66 14.97 -3.34
CA VAL A 210 -4.92 14.24 -3.14
C VAL A 210 -5.20 14.03 -1.66
N ILE A 211 -4.20 13.67 -0.85
CA ILE A 211 -4.36 13.54 0.61
C ILE A 211 -4.88 14.85 1.20
N ASN A 212 -4.24 15.98 0.88
CA ASN A 212 -4.64 17.29 1.39
C ASN A 212 -6.06 17.69 0.97
N GLU A 213 -6.52 17.23 -0.20
CA GLU A 213 -7.87 17.50 -0.72
C GLU A 213 -8.92 16.49 -0.27
N ARG A 214 -8.56 15.26 0.08
CA ARG A 214 -9.54 14.21 0.40
C ARG A 214 -9.62 13.91 1.90
N ARG A 215 -8.64 14.31 2.71
CA ARG A 215 -8.63 14.10 4.17
C ARG A 215 -9.80 14.75 4.90
N GLN A 216 -10.35 15.83 4.37
CA GLN A 216 -11.52 16.52 4.94
C GLN A 216 -12.86 15.87 4.53
N LEU A 217 -12.85 14.89 3.62
CA LEU A 217 -14.07 14.19 3.22
C LEU A 217 -14.49 13.23 4.34
N LYS A 218 -15.77 13.35 4.73
CA LYS A 218 -16.35 12.52 5.79
C LYS A 218 -16.31 11.04 5.42
N ASN A 219 -16.14 10.18 6.42
CA ASN A 219 -16.20 8.71 6.31
C ASN A 219 -15.11 8.07 5.43
N CYS A 220 -14.01 8.78 5.18
CA CYS A 220 -12.88 8.25 4.42
C CYS A 220 -11.62 8.08 5.26
N PHE A 221 -11.08 9.20 5.77
CA PHE A 221 -9.96 9.23 6.69
C PHE A 221 -10.49 9.16 8.12
N ILE A 222 -10.02 8.17 8.88
CA ILE A 222 -10.44 7.96 10.27
C ILE A 222 -9.22 8.16 11.19
N PRO A 223 -9.37 8.84 12.33
CA PRO A 223 -8.28 8.97 13.29
C PRO A 223 -7.80 7.60 13.80
N ASP A 224 -6.49 7.35 13.80
CA ASP A 224 -5.88 6.32 14.66
C ASP A 224 -5.38 6.92 15.95
N TYR A 225 -5.59 6.21 17.04
CA TYR A 225 -4.96 6.50 18.31
C TYR A 225 -3.99 5.39 18.75
N ASN A 226 -3.87 4.31 17.97
CA ASN A 226 -2.95 3.23 18.27
C ASN A 226 -1.52 3.61 17.84
N PRO A 227 -0.52 3.51 18.74
CA PRO A 227 0.90 3.68 18.39
C PRO A 227 1.34 2.69 17.31
N PHE A 228 2.27 3.11 16.44
CA PHE A 228 2.79 2.25 15.38
C PHE A 228 4.32 2.22 15.37
N CYS A 229 4.88 1.15 15.93
CA CYS A 229 6.33 0.98 15.97
C CYS A 229 6.96 0.75 14.59
N GLY A 230 8.01 1.50 14.28
CA GLY A 230 8.83 1.41 13.07
C GLY A 230 8.47 2.44 12.02
N ASN A 231 7.55 3.38 12.28
CA ASN A 231 7.26 4.50 11.38
C ASN A 231 8.25 5.66 11.54
N GLY A 232 9.11 5.64 12.57
CA GLY A 232 10.06 6.70 12.88
C GLY A 232 9.46 7.84 13.71
N VAL A 233 8.29 7.62 14.30
CA VAL A 233 7.59 8.58 15.17
C VAL A 233 7.40 7.93 16.53
N VAL A 234 7.89 8.56 17.59
CA VAL A 234 7.72 8.03 18.95
C VAL A 234 6.29 8.25 19.41
N GLU A 235 5.54 7.17 19.60
CA GLU A 235 4.11 7.21 19.93
C GLU A 235 3.77 6.40 21.20
N GLY A 236 2.87 6.93 22.03
CA GLY A 236 2.32 6.20 23.18
C GLY A 236 3.38 5.80 24.22
N LEU A 237 3.70 4.51 24.28
CA LEU A 237 4.66 3.92 25.22
C LEU A 237 6.02 3.61 24.58
N GLU A 238 6.24 4.01 23.34
CA GLU A 238 7.53 3.85 22.68
C GLU A 238 8.58 4.75 23.35
N GLU A 239 9.76 4.20 23.62
CA GLU A 239 10.89 4.96 24.16
C GLU A 239 11.72 5.58 23.03
N CYS A 240 11.63 5.00 21.83
CA CYS A 240 12.32 5.43 20.63
C CYS A 240 11.65 4.81 19.40
N ASP A 241 11.83 5.41 18.22
CA ASP A 241 11.51 4.75 16.95
C ASP A 241 12.55 5.15 15.89
N CYS A 242 13.34 4.17 15.44
CA CYS A 242 14.38 4.34 14.43
C CYS A 242 13.89 4.11 12.99
N GLY A 243 12.60 3.83 12.80
CA GLY A 243 11.99 3.61 11.50
C GLY A 243 12.19 2.19 10.96
N SER A 244 12.72 2.08 9.73
CA SER A 244 12.86 0.79 9.06
C SER A 244 13.87 -0.12 9.76
N VAL A 245 13.73 -1.44 9.59
CA VAL A 245 14.71 -2.42 10.10
C VAL A 245 16.14 -2.10 9.61
N LEU A 246 16.28 -1.60 8.38
CA LEU A 246 17.57 -1.20 7.81
C LEU A 246 18.12 0.09 8.44
N ASP A 247 17.26 1.05 8.78
CA ASP A 247 17.68 2.29 9.44
C ASP A 247 18.03 2.02 10.91
N CYS A 248 17.25 1.18 11.57
CA CYS A 248 17.55 0.70 12.92
C CYS A 248 18.88 -0.06 12.98
N ALA A 249 19.21 -0.86 11.97
CA ALA A 249 20.47 -1.61 11.92
C ALA A 249 21.73 -0.73 11.84
N LYS A 250 21.59 0.56 11.51
CA LYS A 250 22.71 1.52 11.45
C LYS A 250 23.07 2.10 12.83
N GLN A 251 22.27 1.82 13.86
CA GLN A 251 22.41 2.38 15.20
C GLN A 251 22.19 1.30 16.28
N LYS A 252 22.58 1.57 17.53
CA LYS A 252 22.48 0.63 18.66
C LYS A 252 21.54 1.10 19.80
N CYS A 253 21.04 2.33 19.70
CA CYS A 253 20.14 2.96 20.66
C CYS A 253 18.77 2.30 20.69
N CYS A 254 18.14 2.06 19.54
CA CYS A 254 16.72 1.72 19.46
C CYS A 254 16.46 0.35 18.83
N GLY A 255 15.54 -0.42 19.41
CA GLY A 255 15.14 -1.73 18.91
C GLY A 255 14.17 -1.63 17.74
N ALA A 256 14.43 -2.38 16.66
CA ALA A 256 13.56 -2.40 15.49
C ALA A 256 12.19 -3.04 15.78
N ARG A 257 11.16 -2.70 15.00
CA ARG A 257 9.80 -3.26 15.08
C ARG A 257 9.69 -4.78 15.18
N LEU A 258 10.57 -5.53 14.53
CA LEU A 258 10.56 -7.00 14.52
C LEU A 258 11.63 -7.60 15.45
N SER A 259 12.19 -6.78 16.35
CA SER A 259 13.17 -7.23 17.34
C SER A 259 12.49 -7.74 18.60
N THR A 260 13.29 -8.28 19.53
CA THR A 260 12.84 -8.74 20.84
C THR A 260 12.38 -7.61 21.77
N LYS A 261 12.76 -6.37 21.46
CA LYS A 261 12.40 -5.16 22.22
C LYS A 261 12.03 -4.03 21.23
N PRO A 262 10.87 -4.12 20.57
CA PRO A 262 10.49 -3.20 19.51
C PRO A 262 10.20 -1.79 20.06
N CYS A 263 10.79 -0.76 19.45
CA CYS A 263 10.65 0.65 19.83
C CYS A 263 10.97 0.96 21.30
N MET A 264 11.93 0.19 21.83
CA MET A 264 12.49 0.36 23.17
C MET A 264 13.98 0.66 23.08
N ILE A 265 14.50 1.38 24.07
CA ILE A 265 15.92 1.68 24.14
C ILE A 265 16.70 0.39 24.45
N MET A 266 17.63 0.06 23.55
CA MET A 266 18.54 -1.08 23.63
C MET A 266 19.84 -0.72 24.34
N ASP A 267 20.39 0.46 24.04
CA ASP A 267 21.60 1.01 24.66
C ASP A 267 21.45 2.53 24.84
N ALA A 268 21.13 2.94 26.06
CA ALA A 268 20.94 4.34 26.41
C ALA A 268 22.18 5.22 26.15
N LYS A 269 23.39 4.64 26.14
CA LYS A 269 24.63 5.39 25.86
C LYS A 269 24.82 5.67 24.36
N ALA A 270 24.20 4.86 23.52
CA ALA A 270 24.25 5.01 22.06
C ALA A 270 23.15 5.95 21.53
N CYS A 271 22.24 6.42 22.39
CA CYS A 271 21.17 7.32 22.02
C CYS A 271 21.66 8.76 21.87
N PRO A 272 21.25 9.48 20.82
CA PRO A 272 21.53 10.91 20.71
C PRO A 272 20.95 11.64 21.93
N LEU A 273 21.64 12.68 22.41
CA LEU A 273 21.25 13.48 23.58
C LEU A 273 19.99 14.31 23.28
N ASN A 274 18.83 13.66 23.17
CA ASN A 274 17.50 14.23 23.38
C ASN A 274 16.43 13.12 23.45
N PRO A 275 16.15 12.53 24.62
CA PRO A 275 15.06 11.59 24.78
C PRO A 275 14.01 12.20 25.72
N ILE A 276 13.00 12.88 25.20
CA ILE A 276 11.80 13.15 26.01
C ILE A 276 10.56 12.78 25.21
N ALA A 277 10.20 11.51 25.27
CA ALA A 277 8.80 11.13 25.40
C ALA A 277 8.61 10.70 26.86
N ARG A 278 7.76 11.42 27.60
CA ARG A 278 7.44 11.09 28.99
C ARG A 278 6.50 9.87 29.02
N PRO A 279 6.64 8.93 29.96
CA PRO A 279 5.74 7.79 30.05
C PRO A 279 4.37 8.24 30.56
N PHE A 280 3.30 7.92 29.82
CA PHE A 280 1.92 8.00 30.32
C PHE A 280 1.42 6.59 30.63
N TYR A 281 1.22 6.29 31.91
CA TYR A 281 0.53 5.09 32.37
C TYR A 281 -0.98 5.24 32.09
N GLY A 282 -1.52 4.43 31.18
CA GLY A 282 -2.95 4.35 30.87
C GLY A 282 -3.36 2.91 30.57
N ARG A 283 -4.45 2.46 31.20
CA ARG A 283 -4.88 1.07 31.40
C ARG A 283 -5.25 0.29 30.13
N ASN A 284 -4.97 -1.02 30.20
CA ASN A 284 -5.40 -2.12 29.31
C ASN A 284 -6.92 -2.15 29.06
N GLU A 285 -7.31 -2.48 27.83
CA GLU A 285 -8.34 -3.50 27.56
C GLU A 285 -7.91 -4.35 26.36
N ILE A 286 -7.82 -5.67 26.61
CA ILE A 286 -7.51 -6.72 25.65
C ILE A 286 -8.85 -7.19 25.07
N LEU A 287 -8.98 -7.18 23.73
CA LEU A 287 -9.96 -8.03 23.07
C LEU A 287 -9.23 -9.00 22.14
N ASN A 288 -9.08 -10.22 22.66
CA ASN A 288 -8.82 -11.42 21.89
C ASN A 288 -9.99 -11.65 20.92
N ASN A 289 -9.68 -12.03 19.68
CA ASN A 289 -10.42 -13.10 19.01
C ASN A 289 -9.54 -13.77 17.96
N SER A 290 -9.23 -15.03 18.25
CA SER A 290 -8.68 -16.02 17.34
C SER A 290 -9.78 -16.61 16.45
N VAL A 291 -9.52 -16.79 15.16
CA VAL A 291 -10.19 -17.81 14.34
C VAL A 291 -9.14 -18.43 13.40
N GLY A 292 -8.74 -19.68 13.69
CA GLY A 292 -8.29 -20.64 12.66
C GLY A 292 -9.51 -21.40 12.14
N SER A 293 -9.47 -22.24 11.11
CA SER A 293 -8.45 -22.70 10.17
C SER A 293 -9.19 -23.35 8.97
N ASN A 294 -8.42 -23.69 7.92
CA ASN A 294 -8.67 -24.67 6.86
C ASN A 294 -9.72 -24.41 5.77
N LEU A 295 -9.23 -24.34 4.52
CA LEU A 295 -9.96 -24.74 3.33
C LEU A 295 -9.06 -25.63 2.46
N THR A 296 -9.38 -26.92 2.42
CA THR A 296 -8.89 -27.88 1.43
C THR A 296 -10.04 -28.33 0.52
N SER A 297 -9.69 -28.61 -0.73
CA SER A 297 -10.39 -29.40 -1.76
C SER A 297 -11.38 -28.73 -2.73
N ASN A 298 -10.88 -28.61 -3.98
CA ASN A 298 -11.49 -29.02 -5.25
C ASN A 298 -12.97 -28.71 -5.52
N TYR A 299 -13.28 -27.44 -5.80
CA TYR A 299 -14.26 -27.06 -6.82
C TYR A 299 -13.77 -25.81 -7.54
N SER A 300 -13.96 -25.74 -8.85
CA SER A 300 -13.59 -24.62 -9.74
C SER A 300 -14.42 -23.35 -9.44
N VAL A 301 -14.18 -22.75 -8.28
CA VAL A 301 -14.88 -21.57 -7.76
C VAL A 301 -13.89 -20.42 -7.63
N LEU A 302 -14.25 -19.28 -8.21
CA LEU A 302 -13.40 -18.10 -8.28
C LEU A 302 -13.44 -17.30 -6.97
N LEU A 303 -12.34 -17.28 -6.23
CA LEU A 303 -12.19 -16.47 -5.02
C LEU A 303 -12.00 -14.99 -5.35
N LEU A 304 -13.03 -14.18 -5.07
CA LEU A 304 -12.89 -12.77 -4.75
C LEU A 304 -13.04 -12.61 -3.24
N ILE A 305 -11.99 -12.19 -2.54
CA ILE A 305 -12.16 -11.69 -1.17
C ILE A 305 -12.14 -10.16 -1.27
N PRO A 306 -13.30 -9.49 -1.23
CA PRO A 306 -13.33 -8.04 -1.09
C PRO A 306 -12.93 -7.68 0.35
N PHE A 307 -11.78 -7.04 0.47
CA PHE A 307 -11.36 -6.35 1.67
C PHE A 307 -11.85 -4.91 1.61
N ILE A 308 -12.56 -4.47 2.64
CA ILE A 308 -12.83 -3.05 2.85
C ILE A 308 -11.58 -2.46 3.50
N VAL A 309 -10.91 -1.59 2.77
CA VAL A 309 -9.77 -0.81 3.26
C VAL A 309 -10.29 0.54 3.72
N THR A 310 -9.93 0.88 4.95
CA THR A 310 -10.12 2.21 5.52
C THR A 310 -8.77 2.88 5.61
N ILE A 311 -8.71 4.14 5.21
CA ILE A 311 -7.51 4.95 5.40
C ILE A 311 -7.55 5.52 6.80
N ILE A 312 -6.43 5.38 7.47
CA ILE A 312 -6.25 5.84 8.82
C ILE A 312 -5.22 6.95 8.83
N TRP A 313 -5.46 7.99 9.60
CA TRP A 313 -4.53 9.10 9.77
C TRP A 313 -4.45 9.49 11.23
N ARG A 314 -3.31 9.99 11.70
CA ARG A 314 -3.17 10.56 13.05
C ARG A 314 -2.66 11.98 12.94
N ASP A 315 -3.41 12.92 13.50
CA ASP A 315 -3.01 14.32 13.56
C ASP A 315 -1.97 14.52 14.68
N LEU A 316 -0.71 14.74 14.30
CA LEU A 316 0.40 15.00 15.23
C LEU A 316 0.42 16.46 15.72
N SER A 317 -0.43 17.36 15.20
CA SER A 317 -0.47 18.77 15.60
C SER A 317 -1.10 19.03 16.98
N SER A 318 -1.52 17.96 17.67
CA SER A 318 -2.10 18.00 19.01
C SER A 318 -1.12 17.63 20.13
N TYR A 319 0.20 17.65 19.86
CA TYR A 319 1.28 17.42 20.81
C TYR A 319 2.15 18.66 21.05
#